data_AF-R1DAI4-F1
#
_entry.id   AF-R1DAI4-F1
#
_cell.length_a   1.000
_cell.length_b   1.000
_cell.length_c   1.000
_cell.angle_alpha   90.00
_cell.angle_beta   90.00
_cell.angle_gamma   90.00
#
_symmetry.space_group_name_H-M   'P 1'
#
loop_
_entity.id
_entity.type
_entity.pdbx_description
1 polymer ?
#
loop_
_entity_poly.entity_id
_entity_poly.type
_entity_poly.pdbx_seq_one_letter_code
_entity_poly.pdbx_strand_id
1 'polypeptide(L)'
;MRAAPKRLAAFYSVLGVSFIALLLRTLLAQPLLPFRLDDAEWSSTWLLTTVADYYVSTLCLCGVIVATDGWRVGGLWAALCCVLGSAFACLWVVRRLLQRGTLRLAGSADGAFAYD
;
A
#
# COMPACT_ATOMS: atom_id res chain seq x y z
N MET A 1 10.00 23.81 6.24
CA MET A 1 9.60 22.75 5.28
C MET A 1 10.79 21.83 5.03
N ARG A 2 10.79 20.60 5.57
CA ARG A 2 11.78 19.59 5.16
C ARG A 2 11.44 19.16 3.74
N ALA A 3 12.37 19.29 2.81
CA ALA A 3 12.16 18.85 1.43
C ALA A 3 11.69 17.39 1.44
N ALA A 4 10.53 17.11 0.84
CA ALA A 4 10.13 15.74 0.57
C ALA A 4 11.28 15.07 -0.19
N PRO A 5 11.72 13.86 0.20
CA PRO A 5 12.81 13.17 -0.48
C PRO A 5 12.36 12.90 -1.93
N LYS A 6 12.83 13.72 -2.88
CA LYS A 6 12.44 13.68 -4.31
C LYS A 6 12.49 12.27 -4.89
N ARG A 7 13.41 11.44 -4.38
CA ARG A 7 13.58 10.03 -4.74
C ARG A 7 12.38 9.15 -4.35
N LEU A 8 11.83 9.30 -3.14
CA LEU A 8 10.67 8.52 -2.71
C LEU A 8 9.40 8.96 -3.44
N ALA A 9 9.24 10.27 -3.66
CA ALA A 9 8.14 10.78 -4.48
C ALA A 9 8.18 10.18 -5.89
N ALA A 10 9.35 10.20 -6.53
CA ALA A 10 9.54 9.59 -7.85
C ALA A 10 9.27 8.06 -7.82
N PHE A 11 9.73 7.34 -6.81
CA PHE A 11 9.47 5.91 -6.66
C PHE A 11 7.97 5.59 -6.62
N TYR A 12 7.21 6.27 -5.76
CA TYR A 12 5.76 6.04 -5.66
C TYR A 12 5.00 6.51 -6.90
N SER A 13 5.45 7.59 -7.55
CA SER A 13 4.88 8.01 -8.83
C SER A 13 5.09 6.96 -9.92
N VAL A 14 6.31 6.42 -10.04
CA VAL A 14 6.61 5.35 -11.02
C VAL A 14 5.79 4.10 -10.71
N LEU A 15 5.70 3.70 -9.44
CA LEU A 15 4.90 2.55 -9.01
C LEU A 15 3.42 2.72 -9.40
N GLY A 16 2.82 3.87 -9.10
CA GLY A 16 1.42 4.16 -9.43
C GLY A 16 1.16 4.24 -10.92
N VAL A 17 2.02 4.93 -11.68
CA VAL A 17 1.90 5.02 -13.16
C VAL A 17 2.03 3.64 -13.80
N SER A 18 2.95 2.81 -13.31
CA SER A 18 3.16 1.45 -13.83
C SER A 18 1.92 0.58 -13.60
N PHE A 19 1.30 0.68 -12.42
CA PHE A 19 0.08 -0.05 -12.12
C PHE A 19 -1.12 0.45 -12.93
N ILE A 20 -1.27 1.77 -13.11
CA ILE A 20 -2.31 2.34 -13.97
C ILE A 20 -2.16 1.82 -15.41
N ALA A 21 -0.94 1.79 -15.94
CA ALA A 21 -0.68 1.25 -17.27
C ALA A 21 -1.04 -0.25 -17.36
N LEU A 22 -0.70 -1.04 -16.34
CA LEU A 22 -1.09 -2.46 -16.25
C LEU A 22 -2.62 -2.61 -16.23
N LEU A 23 -3.31 -1.86 -15.37
CA LEU A 23 -4.76 -1.92 -15.22
C LEU A 23 -5.48 -1.54 -16.52
N LEU A 24 -5.04 -0.45 -17.17
CA LEU A 24 -5.59 -0.03 -18.47
C LEU A 24 -5.37 -1.10 -19.54
N ARG A 25 -4.17 -1.71 -19.60
CA ARG A 25 -3.89 -2.81 -20.51
C ARG A 25 -4.83 -4.00 -20.26
N THR A 26 -5.01 -4.38 -18.99
CA THR A 26 -5.92 -5.47 -18.62
C THR A 26 -7.35 -5.15 -19.02
N LEU A 27 -7.85 -3.95 -18.73
CA LEU A 27 -9.21 -3.53 -19.07
C LEU A 27 -9.46 -3.51 -20.59
N LEU A 28 -8.50 -3.03 -21.38
CA LEU A 28 -8.63 -2.94 -22.83
C LEU A 28 -8.53 -4.31 -23.52
N ALA A 29 -7.66 -5.20 -23.02
CA ALA A 29 -7.45 -6.52 -23.61
C ALA A 29 -8.48 -7.56 -23.12
N GLN A 30 -8.85 -7.49 -21.84
CA GLN A 30 -9.69 -8.48 -21.16
C GLN A 30 -10.73 -7.73 -20.31
N PRO A 31 -11.80 -7.17 -20.92
CA PRO A 31 -12.79 -6.39 -20.19
C PRO A 31 -13.35 -7.18 -19.00
N LEU A 32 -13.57 -6.47 -17.89
CA LEU A 32 -14.02 -7.06 -16.63
C LEU A 32 -15.44 -7.65 -16.76
N LEU A 33 -16.29 -7.00 -17.56
CA LEU A 33 -17.69 -7.40 -17.74
C LEU A 33 -18.01 -7.71 -19.22
N PRO A 34 -18.86 -8.72 -19.48
CA PRO A 34 -19.39 -9.69 -18.50
C PRO A 34 -18.30 -10.62 -17.97
N PHE A 35 -18.47 -11.12 -16.73
CA PHE A 35 -17.49 -12.03 -16.14
C PHE A 35 -17.37 -13.33 -16.94
N ARG A 36 -16.14 -13.75 -17.20
CA ARG A 36 -15.81 -14.99 -17.94
C ARG A 36 -15.08 -15.97 -17.03
N LEU A 37 -15.78 -16.49 -16.02
CA LEU A 37 -15.20 -17.36 -15.00
C LEU A 37 -14.71 -18.71 -15.57
N ASP A 38 -15.29 -19.16 -16.68
CA ASP A 38 -14.88 -20.38 -17.39
C ASP A 38 -13.66 -20.17 -18.31
N ASP A 39 -13.24 -18.92 -18.48
CA ASP A 39 -12.07 -18.54 -19.29
C ASP A 39 -10.83 -18.43 -18.39
N ALA A 40 -9.94 -19.42 -18.52
CA ALA A 40 -8.73 -19.50 -17.72
C ALA A 40 -7.74 -18.36 -18.00
N GLU A 41 -7.68 -17.85 -19.23
CA GLU A 41 -6.80 -16.74 -19.59
C GLU A 41 -7.31 -15.43 -18.99
N TRP A 42 -8.61 -15.18 -19.10
CA TRP A 42 -9.27 -14.04 -18.47
C TRP A 42 -9.05 -14.08 -16.94
N SER A 43 -9.32 -15.23 -16.32
CA SER A 43 -9.18 -15.41 -14.87
C SER A 43 -7.74 -15.21 -14.40
N SER A 44 -6.76 -15.77 -15.12
CA SER A 44 -5.34 -15.60 -14.81
C SER A 44 -4.90 -14.14 -14.95
N THR A 45 -5.33 -13.45 -16.00
CA THR A 45 -5.01 -12.03 -16.23
C THR A 45 -5.54 -11.14 -15.10
N TRP A 46 -6.79 -11.35 -14.69
CA TRP A 46 -7.39 -10.60 -13.59
C TRP A 46 -6.80 -10.95 -12.22
N LEU A 47 -6.47 -12.22 -12.00
CA LEU A 47 -5.77 -12.65 -10.79
C LEU A 47 -4.40 -11.96 -10.67
N LEU A 48 -3.59 -11.99 -11.72
CA LEU A 48 -2.28 -11.33 -11.73
C LEU A 48 -2.40 -9.81 -11.56
N THR A 49 -3.39 -9.19 -12.20
CA THR A 49 -3.64 -7.75 -12.05
C THR A 49 -4.02 -7.40 -10.61
N THR A 50 -4.84 -8.22 -9.95
CA THR A 50 -5.24 -8.03 -8.55
C THR A 50 -4.08 -8.27 -7.59
N VAL A 51 -3.22 -9.27 -7.87
CA VAL A 51 -1.99 -9.50 -7.10
C VAL A 51 -1.05 -8.30 -7.22
N ALA A 52 -0.90 -7.72 -8.42
CA ALA A 52 -0.11 -6.52 -8.61
C ALA A 52 -0.68 -5.33 -7.82
N ASP A 53 -2.01 -5.14 -7.82
CA ASP A 53 -2.69 -4.10 -7.03
C ASP A 53 -2.39 -4.22 -5.54
N TYR A 54 -2.49 -5.46 -5.02
CA TYR A 54 -2.17 -5.79 -3.65
C TYR A 54 -0.73 -5.39 -3.30
N TYR A 55 0.26 -5.74 -4.13
CA TYR A 55 1.66 -5.41 -3.86
C TYR A 55 1.95 -3.91 -3.97
N VAL A 56 1.33 -3.21 -4.91
CA VAL A 56 1.47 -1.74 -5.04
C VAL A 56 0.96 -1.05 -3.77
N SER A 57 -0.24 -1.41 -3.32
CA SER A 57 -0.83 -0.91 -2.08
C SER A 57 0.01 -1.30 -0.85
N THR A 58 0.52 -2.53 -0.81
CA THR A 58 1.38 -3.01 0.27
C THR A 58 2.71 -2.25 0.34
N LEU A 59 3.34 -1.95 -0.79
CA LEU A 59 4.58 -1.15 -0.83
C LEU A 59 4.37 0.29 -0.33
N CYS A 60 3.20 0.88 -0.61
CA CYS A 60 2.80 2.15 0.00
C CYS A 60 2.73 2.05 1.52
N LEU A 61 2.06 1.01 2.04
CA LEU A 61 1.97 0.77 3.49
C LEU A 61 3.35 0.48 4.11
N CYS A 62 4.19 -0.33 3.48
CA CYS A 62 5.55 -0.64 3.95
C CYS A 62 6.39 0.63 4.13
N GLY A 63 6.24 1.62 3.25
CA GLY A 63 6.88 2.92 3.40
C GLY A 63 6.48 3.63 4.69
N VAL A 64 5.18 3.60 5.02
CA VAL A 64 4.65 4.17 6.26
C VAL A 64 5.19 3.40 7.47
N ILE A 65 5.12 2.07 7.44
CA ILE A 65 5.59 1.19 8.52
C ILE A 65 7.07 1.45 8.83
N VAL A 66 7.93 1.48 7.81
CA VAL A 66 9.37 1.70 7.95
C VAL A 66 9.66 3.12 8.47
N ALA A 67 8.92 4.12 8.00
CA ALA A 67 9.07 5.49 8.43
C ALA A 67 8.67 5.69 9.91
N THR A 68 7.67 4.96 10.41
CA THR A 68 7.18 5.13 11.79
C THR A 68 7.86 4.24 12.82
N ASP A 69 8.21 3.01 12.45
CA ASP A 69 8.72 2.01 13.39
C ASP A 69 10.26 1.83 13.28
N GLY A 70 10.88 2.58 12.36
CA GLY A 70 12.31 2.51 12.06
C GLY A 70 12.67 1.30 11.20
N TRP A 71 13.89 1.29 10.67
CA TRP A 71 14.33 0.30 9.68
C TRP A 71 14.24 -1.16 10.15
N ARG A 72 14.62 -1.45 11.41
CA ARG A 72 14.67 -2.84 11.90
C ARG A 72 13.28 -3.42 12.15
N VAL A 73 12.50 -2.77 13.02
CA VAL A 73 11.16 -3.25 13.38
C VAL A 73 10.19 -3.05 12.23
N GLY A 74 10.21 -1.88 11.59
CA GLY A 74 9.38 -1.61 10.43
C GLY A 74 9.73 -2.49 9.23
N GLY A 75 11.01 -2.78 9.00
CA GLY A 75 11.44 -3.70 7.94
C GLY A 75 10.90 -5.13 8.13
N LEU A 76 10.87 -5.63 9.37
CA LEU A 76 10.27 -6.93 9.68
C LEU A 76 8.76 -6.93 9.40
N TRP A 77 8.03 -5.88 9.83
CA TRP A 77 6.60 -5.77 9.54
C TRP A 77 6.30 -5.64 8.05
N ALA A 78 7.11 -4.88 7.32
CA ALA A 78 7.01 -4.78 5.87
C ALA A 78 7.20 -6.16 5.20
N ALA A 79 8.20 -6.93 5.61
CA ALA A 79 8.42 -8.28 5.11
C ALA A 79 7.23 -9.21 5.42
N LEU A 80 6.67 -9.14 6.64
CA LEU A 80 5.49 -9.90 7.02
C LEU A 80 4.26 -9.51 6.17
N CYS A 81 4.06 -8.22 5.86
CA CYS A 81 2.97 -7.79 4.97
C CYS A 81 3.16 -8.33 3.54
N CYS A 82 4.39 -8.35 3.03
CA CYS A 82 4.68 -8.88 1.69
C CYS A 82 4.49 -10.39 1.59
N VAL A 83 4.77 -11.15 2.66
CA VAL A 83 4.71 -12.63 2.64
C VAL A 83 3.35 -13.16 3.10
N LEU A 84 2.82 -12.62 4.19
CA LEU A 84 1.63 -13.13 4.88
C LEU A 84 0.38 -12.31 4.62
N GLY A 85 0.47 -11.27 3.80
CA GLY A 85 -0.70 -10.59 3.30
C GLY A 85 -1.23 -9.49 4.23
N SER A 86 -2.48 -9.11 3.95
CA SER A 86 -3.24 -8.11 4.69
C SER A 86 -3.48 -8.47 6.15
N ALA A 87 -3.42 -9.75 6.54
CA ALA A 87 -3.55 -10.16 7.94
C ALA A 87 -2.50 -9.49 8.84
N PHE A 88 -1.24 -9.42 8.37
CA PHE A 88 -0.16 -8.77 9.11
C PHE A 88 -0.19 -7.24 9.00
N ALA A 89 -0.70 -6.70 7.89
CA ALA A 89 -1.00 -5.28 7.80
C ALA A 89 -2.03 -4.86 8.87
N CYS A 90 -3.12 -5.61 9.01
CA CYS A 90 -4.13 -5.39 10.06
C CYS A 90 -3.54 -5.52 11.45
N LEU A 91 -2.73 -6.56 11.71
CA LEU A 91 -2.08 -6.76 13.00
C LEU A 91 -1.16 -5.59 13.36
N TRP A 92 -0.41 -5.07 12.39
CA TRP A 92 0.42 -3.89 12.59
C TRP A 92 -0.42 -2.65 12.95
N VAL A 93 -1.54 -2.42 12.24
CA VAL A 93 -2.47 -1.32 12.52
C VAL A 93 -3.06 -1.43 13.93
N VAL A 94 -3.53 -2.61 14.32
CA VAL A 94 -4.06 -2.86 15.68
C VAL A 94 -3.00 -2.59 16.72
N ARG A 95 -1.78 -3.11 16.53
CA ARG A 95 -0.66 -2.86 17.43
C ARG A 95 -0.36 -1.36 17.56
N ARG A 96 -0.35 -0.62 16.45
CA ARG A 96 -0.13 0.83 16.45
C ARG A 96 -1.20 1.56 17.25
N LEU A 97 -2.47 1.20 17.08
CA LEU A 97 -3.57 1.76 17.85
C LEU A 97 -3.44 1.47 19.35
N LEU A 98 -3.09 0.25 19.73
CA LEU A 98 -2.90 -0.11 21.13
C LEU A 98 -1.71 0.61 21.78
N GLN A 99 -0.63 0.85 21.02
CA GLN A 99 0.60 1.47 21.54
C GLN A 99 0.57 3.01 21.51
N ARG A 100 -0.11 3.62 20.53
CA ARG A 100 -0.09 5.07 20.29
C ARG A 100 -1.45 5.73 20.45
N GLY A 101 -2.54 4.98 20.47
CA GLY A 101 -3.91 5.50 20.47
C GLY A 101 -4.33 6.23 19.19
N THR A 102 -3.50 6.23 18.14
CA THR A 102 -3.75 7.02 16.93
C THR A 102 -3.06 6.46 15.68
N LEU A 103 -3.67 6.71 14.51
CA LEU A 103 -3.08 6.45 13.18
C LEU A 103 -2.44 7.69 12.54
N ARG A 104 -2.38 8.82 13.25
CA ARG A 104 -1.72 10.04 12.75
C ARG A 104 -0.26 9.75 12.42
N LEU A 105 0.19 10.17 11.22
CA LEU A 105 1.53 9.94 10.68
C LEU A 105 2.46 11.14 10.87
N ALA A 106 1.90 12.35 10.83
CA ALA A 106 2.59 13.55 11.26
C ALA A 106 2.36 13.73 12.76
N GLY A 107 3.41 14.08 13.50
CA GLY A 107 3.20 14.90 14.70
C GLY A 107 2.43 16.13 14.23
N SER A 108 1.33 16.47 14.89
CA SER A 108 0.65 17.75 14.68
C SER A 108 1.73 18.81 14.49
N ALA A 109 1.70 19.54 13.37
CA ALA A 109 2.34 20.85 13.37
C ALA A 109 1.79 21.55 14.62
N ASP A 110 2.70 22.02 15.46
CA ASP A 110 2.47 22.55 16.78
C ASP A 110 1.11 23.27 16.93
N GLY A 111 0.29 22.86 17.90
CA GLY A 111 -0.68 23.76 18.53
C GLY A 111 -2.08 23.94 17.92
N ALA A 112 -2.65 23.00 17.16
CA ALA A 112 -4.06 23.12 16.75
C ALA A 112 -4.84 21.83 17.06
N PHE A 113 -5.39 21.77 18.27
CA PHE A 113 -6.69 21.18 18.65
C PHE A 113 -6.75 21.12 20.19
N ALA A 114 -6.72 22.30 20.81
CA ALA A 114 -7.48 22.49 22.04
C ALA A 114 -8.95 22.54 21.62
N TYR A 115 -9.73 21.57 22.04
CA TYR A 115 -11.16 21.77 22.23
C TYR A 115 -11.36 21.77 23.74
N ASP A 116 -11.90 22.87 24.24
CA ASP A 116 -12.50 22.97 25.57
C ASP A 116 -13.56 21.89 25.79
#